data_AF-A0A371Y765-F1
#
_entry.id   AF-A0A371Y765-F1
#
_cell.length_a   1.000
_cell.length_b   1.000
_cell.length_c   1.000
_cell.angle_alpha   90.00
_cell.angle_beta   90.00
_cell.angle_gamma   90.00
#
_symmetry.space_group_name_H-M   'P 1'
#
loop_
_entity.id
_entity.type
_entity.pdbx_description
1 polymer ?
#
loop_
_entity_poly.entity_id
_entity_poly.type
_entity_poly.pdbx_seq_one_letter_code
_entity_poly.pdbx_strand_id
1 'polypeptide(L)'
;MKRPGRLWKIPGPGNRLAASLTTKRPVPGNSATHLVRRVAGHDAVWLGAAAVLGMSGGRSARRAALRGIGSVAIVAAIDRTLAKPAARSARPVLYALPGAVPRPSTATLPSSPMVSAAAFASGVALESPRHGLAVLPFAAGLAYVRGRDSLGHRGRAAAGLIMGVGAALLTCRWWPVKPEAAAAAAPPRRPAPALVSGKGLHLVVNPSSGISWTQDTAETLRTLLPEAAISVFEPGDDLVALLDEAALRAVADGGALGVCGGDGTVNAGSTTAARHHVPLAVFPGGTFNHFAVDLGNQTLEDVARAIAAGDAVTADVGRASSPENPDTSPENDAPDGSADVTPSGGEQQLFLNTFSIGVYSELVHARERLEKRIGKWPALAVGLAKVLATGSPLSVVINGRPRSIWLLFAGNGIYHPAGFAPTYRTQLDDGLLDIRAVEAGTPLARTRLLFAVLTGTLHSSRVLTTAQVRRLDLEVLRGEPHFAYDGEVTDATYQRLVLDKIPKALTLYRPADQDQWLR
;
A
#
# COMPACT_ATOMS: atom_id res chain seq x y z
N MET A 1 -81.11 41.97 -37.35
CA MET A 1 -81.12 43.42 -37.01
C MET A 1 -79.76 43.81 -36.41
N LYS A 2 -79.13 44.86 -36.98
CA LYS A 2 -77.99 45.70 -36.54
C LYS A 2 -76.63 45.06 -36.17
N ARG A 3 -75.65 45.23 -37.08
CA ARG A 3 -74.22 45.54 -36.76
C ARG A 3 -74.10 47.06 -36.45
N PRO A 4 -72.97 47.68 -36.03
CA PRO A 4 -71.56 47.22 -35.95
C PRO A 4 -70.75 47.69 -34.70
N GLY A 5 -69.44 47.36 -34.64
CA GLY A 5 -68.45 48.05 -33.79
C GLY A 5 -67.04 47.45 -33.82
N ARG A 6 -66.10 48.07 -34.56
CA ARG A 6 -64.64 47.84 -34.56
C ARG A 6 -63.94 48.91 -33.70
N LEU A 7 -62.85 48.59 -33.00
CA LEU A 7 -61.68 49.43 -32.62
C LEU A 7 -60.68 48.54 -31.83
N TRP A 8 -59.53 48.12 -32.40
CA TRP A 8 -58.16 48.68 -32.38
C TRP A 8 -57.35 48.58 -31.06
N LYS A 9 -56.32 47.70 -31.13
CA LYS A 9 -54.99 47.59 -30.46
C LYS A 9 -54.66 48.36 -29.17
N ILE A 10 -54.07 47.61 -28.21
CA ILE A 10 -52.84 47.98 -27.48
C ILE A 10 -51.89 46.75 -27.45
N PRO A 11 -50.63 46.85 -27.91
CA PRO A 11 -49.62 45.80 -27.80
C PRO A 11 -48.82 45.93 -26.48
N GLY A 12 -48.63 44.80 -25.78
CA GLY A 12 -47.76 44.70 -24.61
C GLY A 12 -46.28 44.64 -25.02
N PRO A 13 -45.36 45.27 -24.26
CA PRO A 13 -43.95 45.43 -24.62
C PRO A 13 -43.16 44.15 -24.41
N GLY A 14 -42.25 43.88 -25.34
CA GLY A 14 -41.28 42.79 -25.28
C GLY A 14 -39.95 43.15 -24.60
N ASN A 15 -39.13 42.12 -24.50
CA ASN A 15 -37.68 42.12 -24.39
C ASN A 15 -37.01 42.87 -23.24
N ARG A 16 -36.44 42.09 -22.30
CA ARG A 16 -34.99 42.04 -22.02
C ARG A 16 -34.73 40.93 -20.97
N LEU A 17 -33.56 40.29 -21.06
CA LEU A 17 -32.97 39.34 -20.09
C LEU A 17 -33.15 37.82 -20.31
N ALA A 18 -33.06 37.34 -21.56
CA ALA A 18 -32.80 35.90 -21.81
C ALA A 18 -31.82 35.67 -22.98
N ALA A 19 -30.80 36.52 -23.08
CA ALA A 19 -29.76 36.41 -24.12
C ALA A 19 -28.39 36.85 -23.60
N SER A 20 -27.88 36.18 -22.57
CA SER A 20 -26.44 36.04 -22.34
C SER A 20 -26.23 34.95 -21.30
N LEU A 21 -25.67 33.80 -21.69
CA LEU A 21 -24.83 32.89 -20.88
C LEU A 21 -24.68 31.48 -21.49
N THR A 22 -25.11 31.24 -22.73
CA THR A 22 -24.91 29.95 -23.43
C THR A 22 -23.82 30.02 -24.49
N THR A 23 -22.60 30.36 -24.12
CA THR A 23 -21.40 30.03 -24.93
C THR A 23 -20.16 29.87 -24.03
N LYS A 24 -20.02 28.71 -23.38
CA LYS A 24 -18.68 28.26 -22.93
C LYS A 24 -18.29 27.02 -23.72
N ARG A 25 -17.26 27.19 -24.56
CA ARG A 25 -16.53 26.12 -25.27
C ARG A 25 -16.09 25.03 -24.28
N PRO A 26 -16.03 23.76 -24.69
CA PRO A 26 -15.52 22.70 -23.85
C PRO A 26 -13.99 22.83 -23.72
N VAL A 27 -13.51 22.97 -22.49
CA VAL A 27 -12.10 22.84 -22.13
C VAL A 27 -11.76 21.35 -22.04
N PRO A 28 -10.68 20.85 -22.66
CA PRO A 28 -10.28 19.46 -22.51
C PRO A 28 -9.64 19.26 -21.12
N GLY A 29 -10.37 18.63 -20.20
CA GLY A 29 -9.93 18.46 -18.81
C GLY A 29 -10.36 17.14 -18.19
N ASN A 30 -9.37 16.26 -17.99
CA ASN A 30 -9.33 15.03 -17.18
C ASN A 30 -10.31 13.89 -17.52
N SER A 31 -9.75 12.74 -17.92
CA SER A 31 -10.47 11.47 -18.11
C SER A 31 -11.22 11.00 -16.85
N ALA A 32 -10.77 11.41 -15.66
CA ALA A 32 -11.40 11.09 -14.37
C ALA A 32 -12.74 11.81 -14.15
N THR A 33 -12.86 13.08 -14.54
CA THR A 33 -14.10 13.84 -14.39
C THR A 33 -15.15 13.35 -15.39
N HIS A 34 -14.75 12.90 -16.58
CA HIS A 34 -15.63 12.22 -17.52
C HIS A 34 -16.12 10.85 -17.05
N LEU A 35 -15.30 10.09 -16.30
CA LEU A 35 -15.69 8.82 -15.70
C LEU A 35 -16.73 9.03 -14.59
N VAL A 36 -16.46 9.99 -13.68
CA VAL A 36 -17.37 10.37 -12.58
C VAL A 36 -18.70 10.92 -13.13
N ARG A 37 -18.67 11.74 -14.18
CA ARG A 37 -19.89 12.28 -14.81
C ARG A 37 -20.66 11.24 -15.63
N ARG A 38 -20.04 10.12 -16.06
CA ARG A 38 -20.72 8.96 -16.67
C ARG A 38 -21.26 7.94 -15.67
N VAL A 39 -20.88 8.05 -14.39
CA VAL A 39 -21.45 7.27 -13.28
C VAL A 39 -22.67 7.98 -12.67
N ALA A 40 -22.90 9.25 -13.03
CA ALA A 40 -24.00 10.09 -12.56
C ALA A 40 -25.38 9.73 -13.17
N GLY A 41 -25.81 8.47 -13.00
CA GLY A 41 -27.21 8.02 -13.10
C GLY A 41 -27.79 7.77 -11.70
N HIS A 42 -28.66 6.76 -11.56
CA HIS A 42 -29.30 6.35 -10.29
C HIS A 42 -28.33 6.17 -9.10
N ASP A 43 -27.03 5.97 -9.37
CA ASP A 43 -25.98 5.70 -8.38
C ASP A 43 -25.24 6.95 -7.86
N ALA A 44 -25.61 8.16 -8.29
CA ALA A 44 -24.98 9.41 -7.84
C ALA A 44 -25.07 9.63 -6.31
N VAL A 45 -26.07 9.04 -5.66
CA VAL A 45 -26.24 9.08 -4.20
C VAL A 45 -25.07 8.41 -3.47
N TRP A 46 -24.47 7.38 -4.06
CA TRP A 46 -23.31 6.70 -3.45
C TRP A 46 -22.04 7.54 -3.52
N LEU A 47 -21.90 8.39 -4.54
CA LEU A 47 -20.81 9.37 -4.59
C LEU A 47 -20.96 10.41 -3.47
N GLY A 48 -22.18 10.86 -3.20
CA GLY A 48 -22.49 11.74 -2.07
C GLY A 48 -22.21 11.08 -0.71
N ALA A 49 -22.70 9.85 -0.51
CA ALA A 49 -22.46 9.09 0.72
C ALA A 49 -20.97 8.83 0.98
N ALA A 50 -20.21 8.51 -0.08
CA ALA A 50 -18.77 8.33 0.00
C ALA A 50 -18.03 9.64 0.30
N ALA A 51 -18.48 10.77 -0.24
CA ALA A 51 -17.89 12.08 0.08
C ALA A 51 -18.09 12.43 1.56
N VAL A 52 -19.30 12.24 2.09
CA VAL A 52 -19.60 12.44 3.51
C VAL A 52 -18.74 11.52 4.39
N LEU A 53 -18.68 10.22 4.05
CA LEU A 53 -17.86 9.26 4.77
C LEU A 53 -16.37 9.63 4.71
N GLY A 54 -15.87 10.06 3.56
CA GLY A 54 -14.47 10.49 3.39
C GLY A 54 -14.12 11.78 4.15
N MET A 55 -15.12 12.64 4.41
CA MET A 55 -14.98 13.86 5.21
C MET A 55 -15.08 13.61 6.72
N SER A 56 -15.72 12.51 7.15
CA SER A 56 -15.97 12.20 8.57
C SER A 56 -14.71 11.88 9.42
N GLY A 57 -13.53 11.85 8.82
CA GLY A 57 -12.24 11.79 9.51
C GLY A 57 -11.66 10.38 9.61
N GLY A 58 -10.37 10.24 9.29
CA GLY A 58 -9.60 8.99 9.39
C GLY A 58 -9.17 8.39 8.04
N ARG A 59 -7.99 7.75 8.02
CA ARG A 59 -7.49 7.02 6.85
C ARG A 59 -8.39 5.82 6.50
N SER A 60 -8.93 5.14 7.51
CA SER A 60 -9.84 3.99 7.34
C SER A 60 -11.17 4.40 6.69
N ALA A 61 -11.79 5.50 7.13
CA ALA A 61 -13.03 6.02 6.54
C ALA A 61 -12.89 6.39 5.05
N ARG A 62 -11.78 7.04 4.68
CA ARG A 62 -11.47 7.38 3.27
C ARG A 62 -11.28 6.13 2.41
N ARG A 63 -10.55 5.13 2.92
CA ARG A 63 -10.38 3.85 2.21
C ARG A 63 -11.71 3.11 2.07
N ALA A 64 -12.55 3.13 3.10
CA ALA A 64 -13.86 2.49 3.09
C ALA A 64 -14.78 3.13 2.04
N ALA A 65 -14.78 4.47 1.95
CA ALA A 65 -15.50 5.21 0.93
C ALA A 65 -15.04 4.87 -0.50
N LEU A 66 -13.73 4.84 -0.73
CA LEU A 66 -13.16 4.48 -2.03
C LEU A 66 -13.52 3.04 -2.43
N ARG A 67 -13.45 2.10 -1.48
CA ARG A 67 -13.82 0.71 -1.71
C ARG A 67 -15.30 0.54 -2.00
N GLY A 68 -16.16 1.24 -1.25
CA GLY A 68 -17.61 1.28 -1.50
C GLY A 68 -17.93 1.78 -2.91
N ILE A 69 -17.34 2.89 -3.35
CA ILE A 69 -17.49 3.39 -4.74
C ILE A 69 -16.96 2.36 -5.74
N GLY A 70 -15.80 1.76 -5.48
CA GLY A 70 -15.20 0.74 -6.34
C GLY A 70 -16.13 -0.45 -6.58
N SER A 71 -16.79 -0.95 -5.52
CA SER A 71 -17.78 -2.02 -5.63
C SER A 71 -18.97 -1.63 -6.51
N VAL A 72 -19.50 -0.41 -6.36
CA VAL A 72 -20.59 0.11 -7.21
C VAL A 72 -20.15 0.23 -8.67
N ALA A 73 -18.91 0.66 -8.92
CA ALA A 73 -18.36 0.75 -10.27
C ALA A 73 -18.22 -0.63 -10.94
N ILE A 74 -17.86 -1.68 -10.18
CA ILE A 74 -17.82 -3.06 -10.68
C ILE A 74 -19.22 -3.51 -11.12
N VAL A 75 -20.24 -3.29 -10.28
CA VAL A 75 -21.64 -3.60 -10.62
C VAL A 75 -22.05 -2.87 -11.91
N ALA A 76 -21.79 -1.56 -11.99
CA ALA A 76 -22.14 -0.76 -13.18
C ALA A 76 -21.40 -1.24 -14.44
N ALA A 77 -20.18 -1.78 -14.32
CA ALA A 77 -19.45 -2.38 -15.43
C ALA A 77 -20.06 -3.72 -15.86
N ILE A 78 -20.38 -4.60 -14.91
CA ILE A 78 -21.04 -5.89 -15.16
C ILE A 78 -22.37 -5.67 -15.90
N ASP A 79 -23.21 -4.78 -15.39
CA ASP A 79 -24.50 -4.43 -16.00
C ASP A 79 -24.33 -3.98 -17.46
N ARG A 80 -23.35 -3.11 -17.74
CA ARG A 80 -23.07 -2.63 -19.11
C ARG A 80 -22.57 -3.74 -20.04
N THR A 81 -21.78 -4.69 -19.53
CA THR A 81 -21.26 -5.81 -20.32
C THR A 81 -22.34 -6.85 -20.62
N LEU A 82 -23.24 -7.12 -19.68
CA LEU A 82 -24.34 -8.08 -19.84
C LEU A 82 -25.55 -7.49 -20.59
N ALA A 83 -25.76 -6.17 -20.53
CA ALA A 83 -26.84 -5.51 -21.26
C ALA A 83 -26.63 -5.49 -22.79
N LYS A 84 -25.37 -5.42 -23.26
CA LYS A 84 -25.05 -5.31 -24.70
C LYS A 84 -25.38 -6.57 -25.53
N PRO A 85 -25.11 -7.81 -25.05
CA PRO A 85 -25.51 -9.03 -25.73
C PRO A 85 -27.02 -9.30 -25.64
N ALA A 86 -27.64 -9.05 -24.48
CA ALA A 86 -29.07 -9.30 -24.26
C ALA A 86 -29.98 -8.43 -25.16
N ALA A 87 -29.59 -7.17 -25.40
CA ALA A 87 -30.30 -6.28 -26.31
C ALA A 87 -30.19 -6.68 -27.79
N ARG A 88 -29.17 -7.48 -28.17
CA ARG A 88 -29.03 -8.00 -29.54
C ARG A 88 -29.85 -9.27 -29.78
N SER A 89 -30.06 -10.11 -28.77
CA SER A 89 -30.93 -11.28 -28.85
C SER A 89 -32.42 -10.95 -28.74
N ALA A 90 -32.79 -9.75 -28.30
CA ALA A 90 -34.17 -9.31 -28.12
C ALA A 90 -34.67 -8.41 -29.26
N ARG A 91 -34.34 -8.70 -30.53
CA ARG A 91 -35.11 -8.17 -31.67
C ARG A 91 -36.31 -9.10 -31.89
N PRO A 92 -37.53 -8.72 -31.49
CA PRO A 92 -38.68 -9.57 -31.69
C PRO A 92 -39.10 -9.46 -33.16
N VAL A 93 -38.88 -10.53 -33.93
CA VAL A 93 -39.68 -10.81 -35.11
C VAL A 93 -41.04 -11.28 -34.60
N LEU A 94 -41.93 -10.33 -34.26
CA LEU A 94 -43.32 -10.63 -33.91
C LEU A 94 -44.19 -9.52 -34.45
N TYR A 95 -44.48 -9.63 -35.74
CA TYR A 95 -45.61 -8.97 -36.36
C TYR A 95 -46.91 -9.61 -35.86
N ALA A 96 -47.85 -8.74 -35.49
CA ALA A 96 -49.30 -8.89 -35.65
C ALA A 96 -50.01 -10.06 -34.94
N LEU A 97 -50.40 -9.86 -33.67
CA LEU A 97 -51.69 -10.35 -33.15
C LEU A 97 -52.30 -9.31 -32.19
N PRO A 98 -53.52 -8.80 -32.44
CA PRO A 98 -54.23 -7.94 -31.49
C PRO A 98 -54.73 -8.79 -30.32
N GLY A 99 -54.38 -8.42 -29.07
CA GLY A 99 -54.92 -9.05 -27.85
C GLY A 99 -53.91 -9.80 -26.98
N ALA A 100 -52.66 -9.95 -27.41
CA ALA A 100 -51.61 -10.51 -26.55
C ALA A 100 -51.07 -9.43 -25.61
N VAL A 101 -51.44 -9.49 -24.33
CA VAL A 101 -50.74 -8.75 -23.27
C VAL A 101 -49.29 -9.23 -23.26
N PRO A 102 -48.28 -8.37 -23.45
CA PRO A 102 -46.90 -8.81 -23.39
C PRO A 102 -46.63 -9.27 -21.94
N ARG A 103 -46.35 -10.56 -21.75
CA ARG A 103 -45.57 -10.99 -20.57
C ARG A 103 -44.11 -10.81 -20.93
N PRO A 104 -43.38 -9.86 -20.31
CA PRO A 104 -41.93 -9.84 -20.47
C PRO A 104 -41.37 -10.92 -19.54
N SER A 105 -41.29 -12.16 -20.05
CA SER A 105 -40.37 -13.17 -19.53
C SER A 105 -39.10 -13.15 -20.38
N THR A 106 -38.34 -12.07 -20.27
CA THR A 106 -36.95 -12.04 -20.69
C THR A 106 -36.13 -11.61 -19.49
N ALA A 107 -35.12 -12.40 -19.18
CA ALA A 107 -34.23 -12.23 -18.04
C ALA A 107 -33.32 -10.99 -18.22
N THR A 108 -33.91 -9.80 -18.23
CA THR A 108 -33.18 -8.57 -17.99
C THR A 108 -32.90 -8.53 -16.49
N LEU A 109 -31.67 -8.89 -16.08
CA LEU A 109 -31.19 -8.58 -14.74
C LEU A 109 -31.43 -7.09 -14.52
N PRO A 110 -32.34 -6.67 -13.62
CA PRO A 110 -32.54 -5.26 -13.41
C PRO A 110 -31.36 -4.78 -12.58
N SER A 111 -30.80 -3.64 -12.97
CA SER A 111 -29.99 -2.78 -12.12
C SER A 111 -30.84 -2.37 -10.91
N SER A 112 -31.07 -3.29 -9.98
CA SER A 112 -31.92 -3.06 -8.82
C SER A 112 -31.13 -2.13 -7.88
N PRO A 113 -31.77 -1.08 -7.32
CA PRO A 113 -31.16 -0.22 -6.31
C PRO A 113 -30.51 -0.99 -5.16
N MET A 114 -30.98 -2.22 -4.92
CA MET A 114 -30.44 -3.11 -3.92
C MET A 114 -29.06 -3.69 -4.26
N VAL A 115 -28.72 -3.86 -5.54
CA VAL A 115 -27.37 -4.32 -5.96
C VAL A 115 -26.33 -3.29 -5.60
N SER A 116 -26.53 -2.03 -5.98
CA SER A 116 -25.61 -0.92 -5.66
C SER A 116 -25.55 -0.67 -4.15
N ALA A 117 -26.68 -0.78 -3.44
CA ALA A 117 -26.72 -0.64 -1.98
C ALA A 117 -25.91 -1.73 -1.27
N ALA A 118 -26.13 -2.99 -1.65
CA ALA A 118 -25.37 -4.13 -1.15
C ALA A 118 -23.88 -3.99 -1.48
N ALA A 119 -23.54 -3.57 -2.69
CA ALA A 119 -22.16 -3.37 -3.13
C ALA A 119 -21.44 -2.28 -2.32
N PHE A 120 -22.09 -1.13 -2.13
CA PHE A 120 -21.52 -0.02 -1.37
C PHE A 120 -21.35 -0.39 0.11
N ALA A 121 -22.43 -0.85 0.76
CA ALA A 121 -22.40 -1.19 2.18
C ALA A 121 -21.41 -2.31 2.50
N SER A 122 -21.37 -3.37 1.67
CA SER A 122 -20.41 -4.46 1.84
C SER A 122 -18.98 -3.99 1.59
N GLY A 123 -18.76 -3.13 0.59
CA GLY A 123 -17.44 -2.54 0.34
C GLY A 123 -16.91 -1.70 1.50
N VAL A 124 -17.78 -0.90 2.13
CA VAL A 124 -17.44 -0.12 3.33
C VAL A 124 -17.18 -1.05 4.51
N ALA A 125 -18.04 -2.04 4.74
CA ALA A 125 -17.94 -2.98 5.86
C ALA A 125 -16.67 -3.84 5.81
N LEU A 126 -16.22 -4.23 4.60
CA LEU A 126 -14.96 -4.96 4.42
C LEU A 126 -13.75 -4.14 4.87
N GLU A 127 -13.77 -2.82 4.71
CA GLU A 127 -12.65 -1.97 5.10
C GLU A 127 -12.72 -1.54 6.58
N SER A 128 -13.92 -1.28 7.08
CA SER A 128 -14.14 -0.94 8.49
C SER A 128 -15.53 -1.39 8.92
N PRO A 129 -15.62 -2.43 9.79
CA PRO A 129 -16.90 -2.91 10.29
C PRO A 129 -17.74 -1.82 10.97
N ARG A 130 -17.10 -0.91 11.72
CA ARG A 130 -17.75 0.21 12.40
C ARG A 130 -18.45 1.16 11.42
N HIS A 131 -17.75 1.57 10.37
CA HIS A 131 -18.33 2.43 9.33
C HIS A 131 -19.37 1.67 8.49
N GLY A 132 -19.16 0.38 8.24
CA GLY A 132 -20.12 -0.50 7.58
C GLY A 132 -21.46 -0.53 8.31
N LEU A 133 -21.42 -0.71 9.64
CA LEU A 133 -22.61 -0.66 10.49
C LEU A 133 -23.30 0.71 10.45
N ALA A 134 -22.55 1.81 10.37
CA ALA A 134 -23.12 3.16 10.25
C ALA A 134 -23.81 3.39 8.90
N VAL A 135 -23.28 2.85 7.80
CA VAL A 135 -23.81 3.02 6.45
C VAL A 135 -24.99 2.09 6.14
N LEU A 136 -25.07 0.93 6.82
CA LEU A 136 -26.04 -0.11 6.53
C LEU A 136 -27.51 0.34 6.62
N PRO A 137 -27.95 1.10 7.65
CA PRO A 137 -29.32 1.62 7.72
C PRO A 137 -29.67 2.54 6.54
N PHE A 138 -28.74 3.43 6.16
CA PHE A 138 -28.91 4.31 5.01
C PHE A 138 -29.05 3.51 3.71
N ALA A 139 -28.21 2.49 3.54
CA ALA A 139 -28.24 1.65 2.35
C ALA A 139 -29.52 0.81 2.26
N ALA A 140 -29.96 0.22 3.38
CA ALA A 140 -31.21 -0.52 3.47
C ALA A 140 -32.42 0.38 3.21
N GLY A 141 -32.46 1.59 3.78
CA GLY A 141 -33.52 2.56 3.56
C GLY A 141 -33.62 3.01 2.11
N LEU A 142 -32.48 3.29 1.46
CA LEU A 142 -32.45 3.67 0.05
C LEU A 142 -32.90 2.53 -0.87
N ALA A 143 -32.47 1.29 -0.58
CA ALA A 143 -32.91 0.11 -1.29
C ALA A 143 -34.43 -0.14 -1.11
N TYR A 144 -34.96 0.10 0.09
CA TYR A 144 -36.39 -0.02 0.37
C TYR A 144 -37.22 1.02 -0.40
N VAL A 145 -36.85 2.30 -0.32
CA VAL A 145 -37.57 3.40 -0.99
C VAL A 145 -37.57 3.23 -2.51
N ARG A 146 -36.43 2.84 -3.10
CA ARG A 146 -36.28 2.72 -4.55
C ARG A 146 -36.66 1.33 -5.11
N GLY A 147 -36.78 0.34 -4.24
CA GLY A 147 -36.96 -1.07 -4.60
C GLY A 147 -38.30 -1.67 -4.17
N ARG A 148 -39.30 -0.86 -3.76
CA ARG A 148 -40.61 -1.35 -3.28
C ARG A 148 -41.24 -2.38 -4.22
N ASP A 149 -41.15 -2.16 -5.53
CA ASP A 149 -41.71 -3.09 -6.53
C ASP A 149 -40.86 -4.36 -6.71
N SER A 150 -39.55 -4.26 -6.47
CA SER A 150 -38.61 -5.40 -6.53
C SER A 150 -38.70 -6.31 -5.29
N LEU A 151 -39.07 -5.76 -4.14
CA LEU A 151 -39.21 -6.49 -2.88
C LEU A 151 -40.39 -7.47 -2.87
N GLY A 152 -41.39 -7.26 -3.74
CA GLY A 152 -42.47 -8.23 -3.97
C GLY A 152 -41.97 -9.57 -4.54
N HIS A 153 -40.77 -9.61 -5.11
CA HIS A 153 -40.15 -10.82 -5.67
C HIS A 153 -38.89 -11.18 -4.88
N ARG A 154 -39.06 -11.93 -3.78
CA ARG A 154 -37.97 -12.34 -2.87
C ARG A 154 -36.74 -12.92 -3.59
N GLY A 155 -36.92 -13.67 -4.67
CA GLY A 155 -35.82 -14.23 -5.47
C GLY A 155 -34.96 -13.17 -6.18
N ARG A 156 -35.57 -12.12 -6.73
CA ARG A 156 -34.83 -11.00 -7.37
C ARG A 156 -34.09 -10.18 -6.34
N ALA A 157 -34.70 -10.01 -5.17
CA ALA A 157 -34.10 -9.30 -4.07
C ALA A 157 -32.82 -10.03 -3.57
N ALA A 158 -32.91 -11.33 -3.32
CA ALA A 158 -31.76 -12.14 -2.91
C ALA A 158 -30.64 -12.14 -3.97
N ALA A 159 -30.98 -12.29 -5.26
CA ALA A 159 -30.00 -12.24 -6.34
C ALA A 159 -29.23 -10.90 -6.38
N GLY A 160 -29.94 -9.78 -6.15
CA GLY A 160 -29.30 -8.47 -6.14
C GLY A 160 -28.35 -8.26 -4.96
N LEU A 161 -28.72 -8.75 -3.78
CA LEU A 161 -27.85 -8.74 -2.60
C LEU A 161 -26.59 -9.58 -2.85
N ILE A 162 -26.73 -10.80 -3.38
CA ILE A 162 -25.61 -11.70 -3.68
C ILE A 162 -24.66 -11.04 -4.70
N MET A 163 -25.19 -10.44 -5.77
CA MET A 163 -24.36 -9.74 -6.75
C MET A 163 -23.62 -8.55 -6.16
N GLY A 164 -24.28 -7.74 -5.33
CA GLY A 164 -23.64 -6.60 -4.68
C GLY A 164 -22.54 -7.01 -3.71
N VAL A 165 -22.81 -7.98 -2.84
CA VAL A 165 -21.80 -8.57 -1.94
C VAL A 165 -20.65 -9.19 -2.75
N GLY A 166 -20.97 -9.93 -3.82
CA GLY A 166 -19.97 -10.51 -4.71
C GLY A 166 -19.07 -9.47 -5.38
N ALA A 167 -19.62 -8.36 -5.86
CA ALA A 167 -18.86 -7.24 -6.40
C ALA A 167 -17.94 -6.60 -5.35
N ALA A 168 -18.41 -6.48 -4.09
CA ALA A 168 -17.58 -6.02 -3.00
C ALA A 168 -16.46 -7.01 -2.65
N LEU A 169 -16.73 -8.31 -2.60
CA LEU A 169 -15.71 -9.34 -2.39
C LEU A 169 -14.68 -9.41 -3.52
N LEU A 170 -15.10 -9.14 -4.76
CA LEU A 170 -14.17 -9.03 -5.90
C LEU A 170 -13.14 -7.91 -5.68
N THR A 171 -13.49 -6.83 -4.98
CA THR A 171 -12.49 -5.80 -4.64
C THR A 171 -11.36 -6.35 -3.79
N CYS A 172 -11.58 -7.38 -2.94
CA CYS A 172 -10.52 -7.99 -2.12
C CYS A 172 -9.37 -8.56 -2.95
N ARG A 173 -9.65 -8.95 -4.20
CA ARG A 173 -8.66 -9.54 -5.11
C ARG A 173 -7.56 -8.56 -5.50
N TRP A 174 -7.90 -7.28 -5.58
CA TRP A 174 -6.98 -6.18 -5.89
C TRP A 174 -6.90 -5.17 -4.77
N TRP A 175 -7.59 -5.32 -3.64
CA TRP A 175 -7.55 -4.39 -2.52
C TRP A 175 -7.63 -5.18 -1.22
N PRO A 176 -6.51 -5.76 -0.77
CA PRO A 176 -6.48 -6.44 0.52
C PRO A 176 -6.82 -5.45 1.63
N VAL A 177 -7.63 -5.89 2.59
CA VAL A 177 -7.79 -5.16 3.85
C VAL A 177 -6.45 -5.29 4.58
N LYS A 178 -5.84 -4.17 4.97
CA LYS A 178 -4.68 -4.16 5.88
C LYS A 178 -5.27 -4.13 7.28
N PRO A 179 -5.03 -5.14 8.13
CA PRO A 179 -5.39 -5.06 9.55
C PRO A 179 -4.69 -3.90 10.22
N GLU A 180 -5.38 -3.29 11.18
CA GLU A 180 -4.86 -2.16 11.97
C GLU A 180 -3.89 -2.62 13.07
N ALA A 181 -3.79 -3.93 13.31
CA ALA A 181 -2.92 -4.53 14.33
C ALA A 181 -1.42 -4.42 13.98
N ALA A 182 -0.60 -4.25 15.01
CA ALA A 182 0.85 -4.27 14.90
C ALA A 182 1.36 -5.68 14.59
N ALA A 183 2.54 -5.77 13.96
CA ALA A 183 3.18 -7.06 13.73
C ALA A 183 3.52 -7.75 15.08
N ALA A 184 3.28 -9.05 15.17
CA ALA A 184 3.70 -9.85 16.31
C ALA A 184 5.23 -9.78 16.47
N ALA A 185 5.68 -9.76 17.72
CA ALA A 185 7.08 -9.79 18.07
C ALA A 185 7.24 -10.24 19.53
N ALA A 186 8.27 -11.02 19.80
CA ALA A 186 8.63 -11.38 21.16
C ALA A 186 9.16 -10.17 21.95
N PRO A 187 8.97 -10.12 23.28
CA PRO A 187 9.66 -9.18 24.13
C PRO A 187 11.18 -9.48 24.13
N PRO A 188 12.04 -8.48 24.34
CA PRO A 188 13.47 -8.66 24.43
C PRO A 188 13.85 -9.46 25.68
N ARG A 189 14.95 -10.21 25.60
CA ARG A 189 15.48 -10.99 26.75
C ARG A 189 15.95 -10.10 27.89
N ARG A 190 16.51 -8.93 27.54
CA ARG A 190 16.83 -7.86 28.47
C ARG A 190 15.83 -6.73 28.22
N PRO A 191 15.14 -6.23 29.26
CA PRO A 191 14.27 -5.08 29.10
C PRO A 191 15.04 -3.90 28.48
N ALA A 192 14.38 -3.13 27.62
CA ALA A 192 14.94 -1.87 27.18
C ALA A 192 14.96 -0.89 28.37
N PRO A 193 15.95 0.03 28.45
CA PRO A 193 15.99 1.02 29.50
C PRO A 193 14.77 1.94 29.40
N ALA A 194 14.13 2.22 30.53
CA ALA A 194 13.06 3.21 30.62
C ALA A 194 13.69 4.61 30.69
N LEU A 195 13.52 5.42 29.63
CA LEU A 195 14.13 6.74 29.53
C LEU A 195 13.07 7.81 29.82
N VAL A 196 12.79 8.01 31.11
CA VAL A 196 11.83 9.03 31.57
C VAL A 196 12.28 10.40 31.07
N SER A 197 11.36 11.16 30.47
CA SER A 197 11.63 12.46 29.84
C SER A 197 12.67 12.45 28.70
N GLY A 198 13.09 11.26 28.23
CA GLY A 198 14.10 11.10 27.18
C GLY A 198 15.55 11.13 27.67
N LYS A 199 15.83 11.10 28.97
CA LYS A 199 17.21 11.10 29.49
C LYS A 199 17.99 9.88 28.99
N GLY A 200 19.09 10.10 28.29
CA GLY A 200 19.90 9.03 27.67
C GLY A 200 19.42 8.59 26.29
N LEU A 201 18.39 9.24 25.73
CA LEU A 201 17.99 9.07 24.34
C LEU A 201 18.82 10.00 23.45
N HIS A 202 19.53 9.42 22.48
CA HIS A 202 20.23 10.17 21.44
C HIS A 202 19.46 10.04 20.13
N LEU A 203 18.76 11.09 19.73
CA LEU A 203 17.80 11.08 18.62
C LEU A 203 18.34 11.84 17.42
N VAL A 204 18.47 11.16 16.29
CA VAL A 204 18.79 11.77 14.99
C VAL A 204 17.51 12.03 14.21
N VAL A 205 17.29 13.28 13.82
CA VAL A 205 16.13 13.73 13.05
C VAL A 205 16.57 14.11 11.65
N ASN A 206 16.07 13.42 10.63
CA ASN A 206 16.34 13.72 9.23
C ASN A 206 15.15 14.45 8.57
N PRO A 207 15.23 15.79 8.38
CA PRO A 207 14.15 16.58 7.78
C PRO A 207 14.01 16.36 6.27
N SER A 208 15.03 15.84 5.60
CA SER A 208 15.07 15.69 4.13
C SER A 208 14.24 14.51 3.61
N SER A 209 13.73 13.65 4.48
CA SER A 209 13.09 12.37 4.10
C SER A 209 11.56 12.42 3.92
N GLY A 210 10.91 13.59 3.91
CA GLY A 210 9.45 13.67 3.77
C GLY A 210 8.86 15.05 3.42
N ILE A 211 7.70 15.02 2.75
CA ILE A 211 6.91 16.22 2.38
C ILE A 211 6.25 16.88 3.62
N SER A 212 6.23 16.18 4.76
CA SER A 212 5.53 16.59 5.99
C SER A 212 6.48 17.05 7.10
N TRP A 213 7.69 17.50 6.78
CA TRP A 213 8.50 18.20 7.77
C TRP A 213 8.03 19.65 7.90
N THR A 214 7.32 19.93 8.99
CA THR A 214 7.20 21.27 9.54
C THR A 214 8.29 21.45 10.60
N GLN A 215 8.89 22.65 10.70
CA GLN A 215 9.84 23.01 11.78
C GLN A 215 9.34 22.59 13.18
N ASP A 216 8.02 22.48 13.31
CA ASP A 216 7.23 21.97 14.43
C ASP A 216 7.60 20.55 14.94
N THR A 217 8.15 19.65 14.10
CA THR A 217 8.38 18.24 14.51
C THR A 217 9.52 18.11 15.53
N ALA A 218 10.65 18.79 15.30
CA ALA A 218 11.76 18.79 16.24
C ALA A 218 11.41 19.53 17.54
N GLU A 219 10.58 20.58 17.45
CA GLU A 219 10.08 21.33 18.60
C GLU A 219 9.08 20.49 19.43
N THR A 220 8.20 19.75 18.76
CA THR A 220 7.30 18.77 19.40
C THR A 220 8.12 17.69 20.11
N LEU A 221 9.16 17.14 19.47
CA LEU A 221 10.04 16.15 20.10
C LEU A 221 10.77 16.70 21.33
N ARG A 222 11.26 17.94 21.28
CA ARG A 222 11.85 18.63 22.45
C ARG A 222 10.83 18.84 23.57
N THR A 223 9.56 19.06 23.22
CA THR A 223 8.48 19.21 24.21
C THR A 223 8.12 17.87 24.86
N LEU A 224 8.04 16.80 24.06
CA LEU A 224 7.70 15.45 24.54
C LEU A 224 8.85 14.79 25.32
N LEU A 225 10.09 15.05 24.90
CA LEU A 225 11.31 14.41 25.43
C LEU A 225 12.36 15.49 25.73
N PRO A 226 12.16 16.29 26.79
CA PRO A 226 12.97 17.47 27.08
C PRO A 226 14.43 17.15 27.43
N GLU A 227 14.73 15.94 27.91
CA GLU A 227 16.08 15.51 28.28
C GLU A 227 16.77 14.67 27.18
N ALA A 228 16.14 14.52 26.01
CA ALA A 228 16.75 13.81 24.89
C ALA A 228 17.80 14.68 24.18
N ALA A 229 18.92 14.07 23.82
CA ALA A 229 19.94 14.68 22.96
C ALA A 229 19.47 14.59 21.50
N ILE A 230 18.95 15.69 20.95
CA ILE A 230 18.39 15.72 19.59
C ILE A 230 19.38 16.38 18.62
N SER A 231 19.88 15.59 17.67
CA SER A 231 20.68 16.05 16.54
C SER A 231 19.80 16.14 15.28
N VAL A 232 19.77 17.31 14.64
CA VAL A 232 19.04 17.51 13.38
C VAL A 232 20.03 17.42 12.24
N PHE A 233 19.75 16.56 11.27
CA PHE A 233 20.57 16.39 10.08
C PHE A 233 20.48 17.63 9.18
N GLU A 234 21.62 18.20 8.81
CA GLU A 234 21.73 19.35 7.91
C GLU A 234 22.29 18.95 6.53
N PRO A 235 21.94 19.68 5.45
CA PRO A 235 22.48 19.40 4.13
C PRO A 235 24.02 19.51 4.11
N GLY A 236 24.71 18.39 3.91
CA GLY A 236 26.18 18.29 3.94
C GLY A 236 26.70 17.35 5.02
N ASP A 237 25.87 16.99 5.98
CA ASP A 237 26.19 15.99 6.99
C ASP A 237 26.25 14.58 6.39
N ASP A 238 27.08 13.74 7.00
CA ASP A 238 27.04 12.29 6.79
C ASP A 238 26.09 11.67 7.82
N LEU A 239 24.95 11.16 7.33
CA LEU A 239 23.91 10.56 8.16
C LEU A 239 24.44 9.35 8.93
N VAL A 240 25.30 8.54 8.32
CA VAL A 240 25.82 7.32 8.93
C VAL A 240 26.76 7.69 10.08
N ALA A 241 27.66 8.64 9.86
CA ALA A 241 28.56 9.14 10.90
C ALA A 241 27.79 9.74 12.09
N LEU A 242 26.74 10.53 11.81
CA LEU A 242 25.91 11.13 12.86
C LEU A 242 25.15 10.07 13.69
N LEU A 243 24.64 9.03 13.03
CA LEU A 243 23.99 7.91 13.69
C LEU A 243 24.98 7.09 14.52
N ASP A 244 26.18 6.82 14.00
CA ASP A 244 27.23 6.12 14.71
C ASP A 244 27.66 6.88 15.97
N GLU A 245 27.84 8.20 15.88
CA GLU A 245 28.16 9.05 17.04
C GLU A 245 27.03 9.03 18.09
N ALA A 246 25.77 9.17 17.66
CA ALA A 246 24.62 9.11 18.54
C ALA A 246 24.49 7.74 19.23
N ALA A 247 24.76 6.65 18.51
CA ALA A 247 24.73 5.30 19.06
C ALA A 247 25.83 5.08 20.11
N LEU A 248 27.05 5.54 19.85
CA LEU A 248 28.15 5.44 20.81
C LEU A 248 27.85 6.20 22.11
N ARG A 249 27.28 7.41 22.01
CA ARG A 249 26.85 8.17 23.18
C ARG A 249 25.71 7.48 23.94
N ALA A 250 24.73 6.92 23.22
CA ALA A 250 23.66 6.15 23.84
C ALA A 250 24.19 4.92 24.59
N VAL A 251 25.18 4.23 24.06
CA VAL A 251 25.86 3.12 24.75
C VAL A 251 26.55 3.61 26.02
N ALA A 252 27.28 4.73 25.93
CA ALA A 252 27.98 5.31 27.08
C ALA A 252 27.01 5.72 28.22
N ASP A 253 25.85 6.25 27.87
CA ASP A 253 24.81 6.67 28.82
C ASP A 253 23.91 5.51 29.30
N GLY A 254 24.09 4.29 28.77
CA GLY A 254 23.21 3.15 29.04
C GLY A 254 21.77 3.35 28.54
N GLY A 255 21.61 4.18 27.50
CA GLY A 255 20.34 4.62 26.96
C GLY A 255 19.97 3.98 25.62
N ALA A 256 19.44 4.78 24.69
CA ALA A 256 18.93 4.30 23.42
C ALA A 256 19.22 5.25 22.25
N LEU A 257 19.29 4.69 21.04
CA LEU A 257 19.32 5.45 19.79
C LEU A 257 17.89 5.75 19.36
N GLY A 258 17.63 6.97 18.92
CA GLY A 258 16.38 7.38 18.30
C GLY A 258 16.59 7.78 16.85
N VAL A 259 15.63 7.45 15.99
CA VAL A 259 15.60 7.95 14.60
C VAL A 259 14.23 8.50 14.23
N CYS A 260 14.21 9.67 13.61
CA CYS A 260 13.01 10.27 13.03
C CYS A 260 13.28 10.62 11.57
N GLY A 261 12.60 9.95 10.65
CA GLY A 261 12.79 10.17 9.21
C GLY A 261 12.02 9.19 8.35
N GLY A 262 12.39 9.11 7.07
CA GLY A 262 11.83 8.14 6.11
C GLY A 262 12.50 6.78 6.18
N ASP A 263 12.11 5.87 5.29
CA ASP A 263 12.53 4.47 5.33
C ASP A 263 14.07 4.30 5.24
N GLY A 264 14.77 5.15 4.47
CA GLY A 264 16.24 5.15 4.41
C GLY A 264 16.91 5.54 5.73
N THR A 265 16.44 6.60 6.40
CA THR A 265 16.92 6.99 7.74
C THR A 265 16.66 5.90 8.78
N VAL A 266 15.50 5.24 8.70
CA VAL A 266 15.15 4.12 9.59
C VAL A 266 16.03 2.90 9.32
N ASN A 267 16.35 2.60 8.05
CA ASN A 267 17.30 1.55 7.70
C ASN A 267 18.70 1.85 8.27
N ALA A 268 19.25 3.04 8.01
CA ALA A 268 20.56 3.43 8.50
C ALA A 268 20.63 3.37 10.04
N GLY A 269 19.59 3.86 10.71
CA GLY A 269 19.47 3.78 12.16
C GLY A 269 19.39 2.35 12.69
N SER A 270 18.69 1.47 11.97
CA SER A 270 18.57 0.05 12.31
C SER A 270 19.88 -0.70 12.13
N THR A 271 20.59 -0.45 11.03
CA THR A 271 21.93 -1.02 10.78
C THR A 271 22.91 -0.58 11.87
N THR A 272 22.88 0.71 12.24
CA THR A 272 23.70 1.29 13.31
C THR A 272 23.36 0.67 14.67
N ALA A 273 22.06 0.61 15.02
CA ALA A 273 21.60 0.02 16.27
C ALA A 273 21.98 -1.46 16.41
N ALA A 274 21.86 -2.23 15.33
CA ALA A 274 22.26 -3.63 15.30
C ALA A 274 23.77 -3.80 15.50
N ARG A 275 24.59 -2.92 14.88
CA ARG A 275 26.06 -2.94 14.99
C ARG A 275 26.55 -2.60 16.39
N HIS A 276 25.96 -1.57 17.02
CA HIS A 276 26.35 -1.12 18.37
C HIS A 276 25.56 -1.80 19.50
N HIS A 277 24.65 -2.71 19.17
CA HIS A 277 23.79 -3.43 20.11
C HIS A 277 23.00 -2.51 21.07
N VAL A 278 22.52 -1.37 20.56
CA VAL A 278 21.76 -0.38 21.31
C VAL A 278 20.26 -0.48 20.99
N PRO A 279 19.35 -0.34 21.98
CA PRO A 279 17.92 -0.23 21.72
C PRO A 279 17.59 0.94 20.79
N LEU A 280 16.62 0.76 19.90
CA LEU A 280 16.24 1.72 18.87
C LEU A 280 14.79 2.19 19.03
N ALA A 281 14.61 3.51 19.09
CA ALA A 281 13.31 4.16 18.98
C ALA A 281 13.09 4.68 17.57
N VAL A 282 12.03 4.21 16.89
CA VAL A 282 11.67 4.65 15.54
C VAL A 282 10.47 5.56 15.59
N PHE A 283 10.69 6.83 15.28
CA PHE A 283 9.66 7.86 15.19
C PHE A 283 9.14 8.01 13.75
N PRO A 284 7.81 8.11 13.55
CA PRO A 284 7.24 8.33 12.22
C PRO A 284 7.57 9.74 11.71
N GLY A 285 8.54 9.87 10.79
CA GLY A 285 9.00 11.17 10.26
C GLY A 285 8.96 11.31 8.72
N GLY A 286 8.68 10.22 7.99
CA GLY A 286 8.69 10.18 6.54
C GLY A 286 7.31 10.09 5.88
N THR A 287 7.31 10.05 4.55
CA THR A 287 6.08 10.03 3.72
C THR A 287 5.31 8.71 3.83
N PHE A 288 6.03 7.57 3.94
CA PHE A 288 5.44 6.23 3.89
C PHE A 288 5.51 5.47 5.22
N ASN A 289 6.50 5.75 6.08
CA ASN A 289 6.66 5.22 7.45
C ASN A 289 6.35 3.71 7.55
N HIS A 290 6.79 2.91 6.57
CA HIS A 290 6.33 1.53 6.44
C HIS A 290 6.72 0.70 7.67
N PHE A 291 7.96 0.84 8.11
CA PHE A 291 8.48 0.13 9.27
C PHE A 291 7.85 0.60 10.59
N ALA A 292 7.72 1.91 10.80
CA ALA A 292 7.11 2.47 12.01
C ALA A 292 5.65 2.04 12.15
N VAL A 293 4.90 2.01 11.04
CA VAL A 293 3.52 1.50 11.02
C VAL A 293 3.45 0.02 11.36
N ASP A 294 4.35 -0.80 10.82
CA ASP A 294 4.36 -2.24 11.13
C ASP A 294 4.78 -2.52 12.59
N LEU A 295 5.59 -1.64 13.19
CA LEU A 295 5.92 -1.66 14.62
C LEU A 295 4.72 -1.23 15.50
N GLY A 296 3.73 -0.52 14.94
CA GLY A 296 2.60 0.04 15.70
C GLY A 296 2.83 1.47 16.21
N ASN A 297 3.95 2.10 15.83
CA ASN A 297 4.29 3.47 16.21
C ASN A 297 3.64 4.45 15.21
N GLN A 298 2.39 4.83 15.48
CA GLN A 298 1.61 5.68 14.58
C GLN A 298 1.81 7.18 14.82
N THR A 299 2.16 7.56 16.05
CA THR A 299 2.36 8.95 16.49
C THR A 299 3.69 9.12 17.23
N LEU A 300 4.16 10.35 17.42
CA LEU A 300 5.39 10.62 18.19
C LEU A 300 5.17 10.31 19.68
N GLU A 301 3.96 10.55 20.16
CA GLU A 301 3.52 10.33 21.54
C GLU A 301 3.49 8.84 21.89
N ASP A 302 3.14 7.97 20.94
CA ASP A 302 3.22 6.52 21.14
C ASP A 302 4.66 6.09 21.44
N VAL A 303 5.61 6.59 20.65
CA VAL A 303 7.03 6.26 20.82
C VAL A 303 7.55 6.83 22.14
N ALA A 304 7.23 8.09 22.46
CA ALA A 304 7.62 8.71 23.72
C ALA A 304 7.10 7.94 24.95
N ARG A 305 5.84 7.46 24.90
CA ARG A 305 5.24 6.64 25.95
C ARG A 305 5.96 5.29 26.10
N ALA A 306 6.26 4.63 24.99
CA ALA A 306 7.00 3.36 24.99
C ALA A 306 8.42 3.52 25.57
N ILE A 307 9.12 4.60 25.20
CA ILE A 307 10.44 4.95 25.72
C ILE A 307 10.39 5.19 27.23
N ALA A 308 9.42 5.97 27.71
CA ALA A 308 9.27 6.28 29.12
C ALA A 308 8.94 5.03 29.95
N ALA A 309 8.19 4.08 29.38
CA ALA A 309 7.84 2.81 30.03
C ALA A 309 8.95 1.75 29.94
N GLY A 310 9.88 1.86 28.98
CA GLY A 310 10.82 0.78 28.65
C GLY A 310 10.19 -0.36 27.83
N ASP A 311 9.01 -0.12 27.25
CA ASP A 311 8.29 -1.13 26.47
C ASP A 311 8.98 -1.34 25.12
N ALA A 312 9.42 -2.57 24.88
CA ALA A 312 10.15 -2.91 23.67
C ALA A 312 9.88 -4.33 23.18
N VAL A 313 10.22 -4.58 21.91
CA VAL A 313 10.16 -5.88 21.25
C VAL A 313 11.39 -6.16 20.41
N THR A 314 11.59 -7.41 20.05
CA THR A 314 12.68 -7.81 19.14
C THR A 314 12.25 -7.87 17.69
N ALA A 315 13.17 -7.52 16.79
CA ALA A 315 13.02 -7.76 15.37
C ALA A 315 14.28 -8.40 14.78
N ASP A 316 14.09 -9.21 13.75
CA ASP A 316 15.18 -9.72 12.95
C ASP A 316 15.65 -8.68 11.94
N VAL A 317 16.91 -8.79 11.53
CA VAL A 317 17.48 -7.98 10.45
C VAL A 317 17.93 -8.92 9.33
N GLY A 318 17.60 -8.56 8.09
CA GLY A 318 18.10 -9.26 6.92
C GLY A 318 19.57 -8.94 6.69
N ARG A 319 20.36 -9.93 6.32
CA ARG A 319 21.77 -9.77 6.00
C ARG A 319 22.06 -10.36 4.64
N ALA A 320 22.87 -9.65 3.87
CA ALA A 320 23.42 -10.07 2.61
C ALA A 320 24.94 -10.10 2.73
N SER A 321 25.55 -11.23 2.39
CA SER A 321 26.99 -11.45 2.55
C SER A 321 27.58 -12.23 1.39
N SER A 322 28.82 -11.90 1.00
CA SER A 322 29.57 -12.71 0.05
C SER A 322 30.15 -13.95 0.76
N PRO A 323 30.05 -15.16 0.18
CA PRO A 323 30.61 -16.37 0.77
C PRO A 323 32.15 -16.45 0.78
N GLU A 324 32.87 -15.47 0.23
CA GLU A 324 34.35 -15.50 0.12
C GLU A 324 35.13 -15.00 1.36
N ASN A 325 34.54 -14.93 2.56
CA ASN A 325 35.31 -14.73 3.80
C ASN A 325 34.94 -15.75 4.89
N PRO A 326 35.62 -16.91 4.95
CA PRO A 326 35.42 -17.90 6.01
C PRO A 326 36.14 -17.57 7.34
N ASP A 327 37.10 -16.65 7.35
CA ASP A 327 37.94 -16.39 8.54
C ASP A 327 37.64 -15.04 9.19
N THR A 328 36.66 -15.03 10.10
CA THR A 328 36.70 -14.18 11.29
C THR A 328 36.12 -14.97 12.46
N SER A 329 36.86 -16.01 12.87
CA SER A 329 36.82 -16.42 14.28
C SER A 329 37.59 -15.38 15.09
N PRO A 330 37.19 -15.05 16.34
CA PRO A 330 37.90 -14.09 17.16
C PRO A 330 39.10 -14.80 17.79
N GLU A 331 40.23 -14.83 17.09
CA GLU A 331 41.52 -15.13 17.71
C GLU A 331 42.39 -13.89 17.71
N ASN A 332 42.91 -13.61 18.90
CA ASN A 332 43.85 -12.55 19.22
C ASN A 332 44.94 -12.46 18.16
N ASP A 333 45.29 -11.24 17.75
CA ASP A 333 46.68 -10.76 17.78
C ASP A 333 46.71 -9.26 17.44
N ALA A 334 47.14 -8.44 18.39
CA ALA A 334 47.84 -7.19 18.10
C ALA A 334 49.28 -7.57 17.67
N PRO A 335 50.02 -6.80 16.84
CA PRO A 335 50.15 -5.35 16.96
C PRO A 335 50.42 -4.52 15.68
N ASP A 336 50.50 -3.21 15.94
CA ASP A 336 51.33 -2.16 15.33
C ASP A 336 50.97 -1.46 14.00
N GLY A 337 50.77 -0.14 14.13
CA GLY A 337 51.57 0.83 13.39
C GLY A 337 51.15 1.21 11.97
N SER A 338 50.22 2.17 11.88
CA SER A 338 50.12 3.20 10.82
C SER A 338 50.23 2.78 9.35
N ALA A 339 49.09 2.64 8.68
CA ALA A 339 48.84 3.13 7.32
C ALA A 339 47.35 3.01 6.99
N ASP A 340 46.77 4.09 6.47
CA ASP A 340 45.47 4.21 5.78
C ASP A 340 44.59 2.93 5.77
N VAL A 341 43.69 2.83 6.75
CA VAL A 341 42.68 1.77 6.78
C VAL A 341 41.42 2.32 6.09
N THR A 342 41.32 2.10 4.79
CA THR A 342 40.01 1.95 4.17
C THR A 342 39.47 0.60 4.64
N PRO A 343 38.26 0.49 5.21
CA PRO A 343 37.81 -0.78 5.78
C PRO A 343 37.44 -1.76 4.65
N SER A 344 38.43 -2.52 4.16
CA SER A 344 38.22 -3.71 3.34
C SER A 344 38.01 -4.92 4.26
N GLY A 345 36.86 -4.97 4.94
CA GLY A 345 36.33 -6.17 5.57
C GLY A 345 35.10 -6.61 4.78
N GLY A 346 35.09 -7.84 4.25
CA GLY A 346 34.08 -8.33 3.29
C GLY A 346 32.67 -7.82 3.57
N GLU A 347 32.15 -6.99 2.67
CA GLU A 347 31.01 -6.11 2.94
C GLU A 347 29.73 -6.93 3.19
N GLN A 348 29.32 -7.00 4.45
CA GLN A 348 28.00 -7.49 4.82
C GLN A 348 27.04 -6.30 4.78
N GLN A 349 26.01 -6.38 3.94
CA GLN A 349 24.97 -5.36 3.87
C GLN A 349 23.75 -5.81 4.68
N LEU A 350 23.25 -4.94 5.55
CA LEU A 350 22.04 -5.17 6.32
C LEU A 350 20.83 -4.51 5.65
N PHE A 351 19.67 -5.14 5.77
CA PHE A 351 18.40 -4.60 5.31
C PHE A 351 17.27 -4.93 6.30
N LEU A 352 16.37 -3.99 6.47
CA LEU A 352 15.31 -4.04 7.48
C LEU A 352 13.99 -4.53 6.91
N ASN A 353 13.70 -4.18 5.66
CA ASN A 353 12.44 -4.49 4.99
C ASN A 353 12.68 -5.51 3.87
N THR A 354 13.46 -5.17 2.84
CA THR A 354 13.49 -5.93 1.59
C THR A 354 14.83 -5.85 0.89
N PHE A 355 15.23 -6.97 0.29
CA PHE A 355 16.26 -7.04 -0.74
C PHE A 355 15.60 -7.31 -2.08
N SER A 356 16.12 -6.74 -3.17
CA SER A 356 15.67 -7.09 -4.51
C SER A 356 16.79 -7.02 -5.55
N ILE A 357 16.62 -7.82 -6.60
CA ILE A 357 17.52 -7.87 -7.77
C ILE A 357 16.70 -7.82 -9.05
N GLY A 358 17.26 -7.18 -10.07
CA GLY A 358 16.64 -7.01 -11.38
C GLY A 358 15.69 -5.83 -11.40
N VAL A 359 14.66 -5.90 -12.24
CA VAL A 359 13.84 -4.73 -12.58
C VAL A 359 12.81 -4.32 -11.50
N TYR A 360 12.91 -4.87 -10.28
CA TYR A 360 11.98 -4.56 -9.20
C TYR A 360 12.05 -3.10 -8.74
N SER A 361 13.26 -2.58 -8.53
CA SER A 361 13.46 -1.19 -8.14
C SER A 361 12.89 -0.23 -9.19
N GLU A 362 13.18 -0.46 -10.48
CA GLU A 362 12.59 0.30 -11.58
C GLU A 362 11.06 0.27 -11.59
N LEU A 363 10.47 -0.88 -11.28
CA LEU A 363 9.02 -1.05 -11.20
C LEU A 363 8.41 -0.28 -10.04
N VAL A 364 9.02 -0.32 -8.85
CA VAL A 364 8.58 0.46 -7.68
C VAL A 364 8.63 1.96 -7.99
N HIS A 365 9.75 2.44 -8.55
CA HIS A 365 9.91 3.83 -8.94
C HIS A 365 8.92 4.26 -10.04
N ALA A 366 8.70 3.40 -11.06
CA ALA A 366 7.74 3.66 -12.12
C ALA A 366 6.30 3.72 -11.58
N ARG A 367 5.95 2.82 -10.65
CA ARG A 367 4.67 2.80 -9.96
C ARG A 367 4.46 4.09 -9.18
N GLU A 368 5.41 4.51 -8.33
CA GLU A 368 5.24 5.67 -7.46
C GLU A 368 5.01 6.99 -8.22
N ARG A 369 5.73 7.19 -9.33
CA ARG A 369 5.53 8.35 -10.21
C ARG A 369 4.11 8.38 -10.79
N LEU A 370 3.55 7.22 -11.11
CA LEU A 370 2.22 7.08 -11.71
C LEU A 370 1.10 7.03 -10.65
N GLU A 371 1.38 6.56 -9.45
CA GLU A 371 0.42 6.36 -8.38
C GLU A 371 -0.37 7.63 -8.07
N LYS A 372 0.32 8.78 -8.01
CA LYS A 372 -0.30 10.09 -7.75
C LYS A 372 -1.35 10.48 -8.80
N ARG A 373 -1.31 9.91 -10.01
CA ARG A 373 -2.21 10.26 -11.13
C ARG A 373 -3.29 9.22 -11.40
N ILE A 374 -2.96 7.94 -11.29
CA ILE A 374 -3.84 6.84 -11.72
C ILE A 374 -4.13 5.81 -10.61
N GLY A 375 -3.61 6.02 -9.41
CA GLY A 375 -3.78 5.11 -8.28
C GLY A 375 -2.83 3.91 -8.31
N LYS A 376 -2.72 3.21 -7.16
CA LYS A 376 -1.73 2.14 -6.91
C LYS A 376 -1.74 1.01 -7.95
N TRP A 377 -2.92 0.48 -8.25
CA TRP A 377 -3.04 -0.73 -9.11
C TRP A 377 -2.86 -0.45 -10.60
N PRO A 378 -3.46 0.61 -11.18
CA PRO A 378 -3.16 0.99 -12.55
C PRO A 378 -1.70 1.39 -12.74
N ALA A 379 -1.10 2.07 -11.75
CA ALA A 379 0.31 2.41 -11.76
C ALA A 379 1.21 1.17 -11.77
N LEU A 380 0.88 0.15 -10.98
CA LEU A 380 1.60 -1.13 -10.99
C LEU A 380 1.53 -1.82 -12.36
N ALA A 381 0.34 -1.89 -12.96
CA ALA A 381 0.16 -2.55 -14.26
C ALA A 381 0.93 -1.84 -15.39
N VAL A 382 0.87 -0.51 -15.44
CA VAL A 382 1.60 0.30 -16.43
C VAL A 382 3.10 0.24 -16.20
N GLY A 383 3.55 0.37 -14.94
CA GLY A 383 4.95 0.22 -14.57
C GLY A 383 5.51 -1.14 -15.00
N LEU A 384 4.75 -2.21 -14.72
CA LEU A 384 5.14 -3.57 -15.07
C LEU A 384 5.19 -3.77 -16.59
N ALA A 385 4.20 -3.26 -17.33
CA ALA A 385 4.21 -3.34 -18.79
C ALA A 385 5.43 -2.63 -19.40
N LYS A 386 5.79 -1.45 -18.87
CA LYS A 386 6.96 -0.68 -19.33
C LYS A 386 8.26 -1.44 -19.04
N VAL A 387 8.42 -1.89 -17.80
CA VAL A 387 9.61 -2.61 -17.33
C VAL A 387 9.80 -3.93 -18.09
N LEU A 388 8.73 -4.69 -18.32
CA LEU A 388 8.81 -5.94 -19.08
C LEU A 388 9.13 -5.72 -20.56
N ALA A 389 8.81 -4.55 -21.12
CA ALA A 389 9.10 -4.23 -22.52
C ALA A 389 10.58 -3.91 -22.74
N THR A 390 11.25 -3.30 -21.75
CA THR A 390 12.63 -2.83 -21.87
C THR A 390 13.65 -3.72 -21.18
N GLY A 391 13.26 -4.46 -20.14
CA GLY A 391 14.17 -5.30 -19.39
C GLY A 391 14.69 -6.50 -20.19
N SER A 392 15.85 -7.00 -19.78
CA SER A 392 16.36 -8.33 -20.11
C SER A 392 16.33 -9.25 -18.88
N PRO A 393 16.07 -10.56 -19.04
CA PRO A 393 16.02 -11.48 -17.92
C PRO A 393 17.44 -11.79 -17.41
N LEU A 394 17.58 -11.93 -16.09
CA LEU A 394 18.82 -12.35 -15.43
C LEU A 394 18.90 -13.87 -15.42
N SER A 395 20.10 -14.40 -15.69
CA SER A 395 20.39 -15.82 -15.49
C SER A 395 21.05 -15.99 -14.13
N VAL A 396 20.38 -16.68 -13.22
CA VAL A 396 20.81 -16.83 -11.83
C VAL A 396 20.77 -18.29 -11.40
N VAL A 397 21.59 -18.67 -10.42
CA VAL A 397 21.44 -19.91 -9.66
C VAL A 397 20.83 -19.55 -8.32
N ILE A 398 19.69 -20.16 -7.99
CA ILE A 398 19.03 -19.99 -6.71
C ILE A 398 19.08 -21.32 -5.98
N ASN A 399 19.76 -21.37 -4.84
CA ASN A 399 19.97 -22.59 -4.04
C ASN A 399 20.45 -23.77 -4.90
N GLY A 400 21.46 -23.54 -5.74
CA GLY A 400 22.04 -24.55 -6.64
C GLY A 400 21.22 -24.89 -7.89
N ARG A 401 20.07 -24.25 -8.12
CA ARG A 401 19.23 -24.51 -9.31
C ARG A 401 19.29 -23.33 -10.28
N PRO A 402 19.68 -23.55 -11.56
CA PRO A 402 19.68 -22.49 -12.55
C PRO A 402 18.24 -22.04 -12.86
N ARG A 403 18.04 -20.73 -12.92
CA ARG A 403 16.77 -20.06 -13.16
C ARG A 403 17.00 -18.85 -14.05
N SER A 404 15.99 -18.50 -14.83
CA SER A 404 15.97 -17.24 -15.56
C SER A 404 14.85 -16.40 -14.97
N ILE A 405 15.20 -15.26 -14.38
CA ILE A 405 14.27 -14.42 -13.63
C ILE A 405 14.25 -13.00 -14.20
N TRP A 406 13.09 -12.36 -14.13
CA TRP A 406 12.94 -10.93 -14.39
C TRP A 406 13.32 -10.10 -13.16
N LEU A 407 12.88 -10.58 -12.01
CA LEU A 407 13.14 -9.97 -10.72
C LEU A 407 13.05 -11.03 -9.63
N LEU A 408 13.77 -10.77 -8.54
CA LEU A 408 13.61 -11.47 -7.28
C LEU A 408 13.50 -10.44 -6.17
N PHE A 409 12.55 -10.69 -5.28
CA PHE A 409 12.30 -9.95 -4.06
C PHE A 409 12.51 -10.90 -2.89
N ALA A 410 13.20 -10.42 -1.85
CA ALA A 410 13.37 -11.11 -0.58
C ALA A 410 12.97 -10.17 0.55
N GLY A 411 11.81 -10.42 1.17
CA GLY A 411 11.33 -9.65 2.32
C GLY A 411 11.92 -10.19 3.63
N ASN A 412 12.28 -9.29 4.54
CA ASN A 412 12.60 -9.61 5.93
C ASN A 412 11.30 -9.87 6.72
N GLY A 413 10.92 -11.13 6.79
CA GLY A 413 9.67 -11.60 7.36
C GLY A 413 8.60 -11.93 6.31
N ILE A 414 7.51 -12.56 6.74
CA ILE A 414 6.41 -12.95 5.84
C ILE A 414 5.55 -11.73 5.48
N TYR A 415 5.56 -11.35 4.20
CA TYR A 415 4.76 -10.23 3.72
C TYR A 415 3.39 -10.67 3.20
N HIS A 416 2.40 -9.78 3.36
CA HIS A 416 1.06 -9.95 2.84
C HIS A 416 0.64 -8.73 2.00
N PRO A 417 -0.20 -8.93 0.97
CA PRO A 417 -0.67 -10.21 0.44
C PRO A 417 0.45 -11.00 -0.28
N ALA A 418 0.27 -12.30 -0.48
CA ALA A 418 1.20 -13.19 -1.20
C ALA A 418 1.36 -12.90 -2.72
N GLY A 419 0.87 -11.75 -3.21
CA GLY A 419 0.93 -11.34 -4.62
C GLY A 419 2.17 -10.51 -4.98
N PHE A 420 2.11 -9.69 -6.03
CA PHE A 420 3.28 -8.89 -6.46
C PHE A 420 3.58 -7.68 -5.57
N ALA A 421 2.57 -7.20 -4.85
CA ALA A 421 2.62 -5.97 -4.07
C ALA A 421 2.52 -6.29 -2.56
N PRO A 422 3.59 -6.84 -1.95
CA PRO A 422 3.64 -6.97 -0.50
C PRO A 422 3.46 -5.58 0.14
N THR A 423 2.65 -5.50 1.19
CA THR A 423 2.22 -4.22 1.77
C THR A 423 2.50 -4.12 3.27
N TYR A 424 2.50 -5.24 3.99
CA TYR A 424 2.78 -5.31 5.42
C TYR A 424 3.30 -6.69 5.78
N ARG A 425 3.95 -6.81 6.93
CA ARG A 425 4.31 -8.10 7.55
C ARG A 425 3.51 -8.33 8.81
N THR A 426 3.31 -9.60 9.16
CA THR A 426 2.52 -10.00 10.34
C THR A 426 3.39 -10.27 11.56
N GLN A 427 4.68 -10.52 11.38
CA GLN A 427 5.63 -10.81 12.44
C GLN A 427 7.00 -10.17 12.14
N LEU A 428 7.73 -9.76 13.19
CA LEU A 428 9.05 -9.13 13.09
C LEU A 428 10.22 -10.09 13.33
N ASP A 429 9.98 -11.22 14.00
CA ASP A 429 10.99 -12.14 14.52
C ASP A 429 10.75 -13.61 14.12
N ASP A 430 10.21 -13.83 12.92
CA ASP A 430 9.89 -15.17 12.39
C ASP A 430 11.12 -16.00 11.94
N GLY A 431 12.28 -15.37 11.80
CA GLY A 431 13.50 -15.98 11.27
C GLY A 431 13.37 -16.48 9.82
N LEU A 432 12.41 -15.96 9.04
CA LEU A 432 12.14 -16.34 7.65
C LEU A 432 12.28 -15.15 6.68
N LEU A 433 12.76 -15.46 5.48
CA LEU A 433 12.75 -14.58 4.32
C LEU A 433 11.59 -14.97 3.40
N ASP A 434 10.81 -13.99 2.96
CA ASP A 434 9.76 -14.17 1.96
C ASP A 434 10.30 -13.89 0.56
N ILE A 435 10.55 -14.96 -0.19
CA ILE A 435 11.13 -14.92 -1.53
C ILE A 435 10.03 -14.92 -2.57
N ARG A 436 10.08 -13.96 -3.49
CA ARG A 436 9.18 -13.85 -4.63
C ARG A 436 9.99 -13.61 -5.90
N ALA A 437 10.00 -14.59 -6.79
CA ALA A 437 10.71 -14.52 -8.06
C ALA A 437 9.73 -14.55 -9.23
N VAL A 438 9.96 -13.68 -10.22
CA VAL A 438 9.23 -13.71 -11.49
C VAL A 438 10.05 -14.45 -12.51
N GLU A 439 9.58 -15.62 -12.92
CA GLU A 439 10.26 -16.51 -13.87
C GLU A 439 10.14 -15.98 -15.31
N ALA A 440 11.27 -15.88 -16.00
CA ALA A 440 11.34 -15.48 -17.40
C ALA A 440 11.23 -16.66 -18.38
N GLY A 441 11.56 -17.88 -17.93
CA GLY A 441 11.63 -19.08 -18.78
C GLY A 441 10.28 -19.66 -19.24
N THR A 442 9.15 -19.02 -18.93
CA THR A 442 7.82 -19.54 -19.32
C THR A 442 7.36 -18.97 -20.67
N PRO A 443 6.67 -19.75 -21.53
CA PRO A 443 6.17 -19.23 -22.79
C PRO A 443 5.16 -18.11 -22.53
N LEU A 444 5.31 -17.00 -23.26
CA LEU A 444 4.52 -15.77 -23.09
C LEU A 444 4.57 -15.20 -21.66
N ALA A 445 5.69 -15.39 -20.93
CA ALA A 445 5.87 -14.92 -19.55
C ALA A 445 5.39 -13.47 -19.33
N ARG A 446 5.76 -12.56 -20.23
CA ARG A 446 5.38 -11.14 -20.18
C ARG A 446 3.86 -10.94 -20.20
N THR A 447 3.19 -11.51 -21.20
CA THR A 447 1.74 -11.39 -21.38
C THR A 447 0.99 -12.06 -20.24
N ARG A 448 1.46 -13.24 -19.80
CA ARG A 448 0.88 -13.97 -18.67
C ARG A 448 1.01 -13.21 -17.37
N LEU A 449 2.16 -12.59 -17.11
CA LEU A 449 2.40 -11.78 -15.92
C LEU A 449 1.48 -10.56 -15.90
N LEU A 450 1.41 -9.81 -17.02
CA LEU A 450 0.54 -8.65 -17.14
C LEU A 450 -0.93 -9.03 -16.95
N PHE A 451 -1.38 -10.10 -17.61
CA PHE A 451 -2.74 -10.61 -17.46
C PHE A 451 -3.01 -11.08 -16.03
N ALA A 452 -2.06 -11.75 -15.39
CA ALA A 452 -2.21 -12.24 -14.02
C ALA A 452 -2.31 -11.11 -12.99
N VAL A 453 -1.57 -10.01 -13.19
CA VAL A 453 -1.70 -8.79 -12.38
C VAL A 453 -3.05 -8.11 -12.62
N LEU A 454 -3.46 -7.92 -13.88
CA LEU A 454 -4.74 -7.30 -14.23
C LEU A 454 -5.93 -8.09 -13.69
N THR A 455 -5.87 -9.42 -13.74
CA THR A 455 -6.93 -10.31 -13.23
C THR A 455 -6.78 -10.65 -11.74
N GLY A 456 -5.71 -10.21 -11.08
CA GLY A 456 -5.41 -10.59 -9.69
C GLY A 456 -5.26 -12.11 -9.49
N THR A 457 -4.86 -12.85 -10.53
CA THR A 457 -4.60 -14.31 -10.51
C THR A 457 -3.12 -14.62 -10.31
N LEU A 458 -2.33 -13.63 -9.89
CA LEU A 458 -0.88 -13.79 -9.83
C LEU A 458 -0.42 -14.91 -8.89
N HIS A 459 -1.06 -15.06 -7.73
CA HIS A 459 -0.74 -16.13 -6.79
C HIS A 459 -0.90 -17.54 -7.40
N SER A 460 -1.79 -17.71 -8.38
CA SER A 460 -1.99 -18.98 -9.09
C SER A 460 -1.19 -19.09 -10.40
N SER A 461 -0.44 -18.05 -10.76
CA SER A 461 0.31 -18.01 -12.02
C SER A 461 1.66 -18.67 -11.85
N ARG A 462 2.02 -19.58 -12.77
CA ARG A 462 3.35 -20.22 -12.82
C ARG A 462 4.51 -19.25 -13.10
N VAL A 463 4.21 -17.97 -13.36
CA VAL A 463 5.22 -16.93 -13.58
C VAL A 463 5.73 -16.38 -12.25
N LEU A 464 4.95 -16.47 -11.16
CA LEU A 464 5.39 -16.08 -9.83
C LEU A 464 5.73 -17.33 -9.01
N THR A 465 6.98 -17.45 -8.60
CA THR A 465 7.42 -18.44 -7.62
C THR A 465 7.53 -17.76 -6.27
N THR A 466 6.86 -18.31 -5.25
CA THR A 466 6.99 -17.86 -3.86
C THR A 466 7.63 -18.95 -3.01
N ALA A 467 8.47 -18.56 -2.06
CA ALA A 467 9.08 -19.48 -1.10
C ALA A 467 9.37 -18.76 0.21
N GLN A 468 9.23 -19.46 1.34
CA GLN A 468 9.66 -18.98 2.64
C GLN A 468 10.89 -19.78 3.07
N VAL A 469 12.02 -19.10 3.24
CA VAL A 469 13.31 -19.76 3.49
C VAL A 469 14.07 -19.05 4.61
N ARG A 470 14.93 -19.77 5.34
CA ARG A 470 15.83 -19.13 6.32
C ARG A 470 17.09 -18.54 5.69
N ARG A 471 17.47 -19.09 4.53
CA ARG A 471 18.68 -18.74 3.80
C ARG A 471 18.43 -18.88 2.30
N LEU A 472 18.96 -17.94 1.52
CA LEU A 472 18.95 -17.95 0.07
C LEU A 472 20.40 -17.82 -0.42
N ASP A 473 20.86 -18.79 -1.20
CA ASP A 473 22.11 -18.69 -1.97
C ASP A 473 21.76 -18.24 -3.39
N LEU A 474 22.31 -17.11 -3.80
CA LEU A 474 22.04 -16.48 -5.08
C LEU A 474 23.37 -16.26 -5.82
N GLU A 475 23.48 -16.78 -7.03
CA GLU A 475 24.60 -16.55 -7.92
C GLU A 475 24.10 -15.97 -9.23
N VAL A 476 24.67 -14.87 -9.70
CA VAL A 476 24.33 -14.23 -10.96
C VAL A 476 25.32 -14.71 -12.02
N LEU A 477 24.84 -15.52 -12.96
CA LEU A 477 25.66 -16.09 -14.04
C LEU A 477 25.83 -15.14 -15.22
N ARG A 478 24.76 -14.40 -15.56
CA ARG A 478 24.75 -13.45 -16.69
C ARG A 478 23.80 -12.28 -16.45
N GLY A 479 24.26 -11.09 -16.82
CA GLY A 479 23.57 -9.81 -16.67
C GLY A 479 24.37 -8.85 -15.79
N GLU A 480 23.97 -7.59 -15.76
CA GLU A 480 24.48 -6.59 -14.81
C GLU A 480 23.47 -6.51 -13.67
N PRO A 481 23.77 -7.11 -12.50
CA PRO A 481 22.84 -7.08 -11.39
C PRO A 481 22.91 -5.71 -10.70
N HIS A 482 21.76 -5.09 -10.51
CA HIS A 482 21.60 -4.03 -9.53
C HIS A 482 20.96 -4.63 -8.29
N PHE A 483 21.64 -4.50 -7.16
CA PHE A 483 21.08 -4.88 -5.87
C PHE A 483 20.37 -3.68 -5.27
N ALA A 484 19.21 -3.91 -4.67
CA ALA A 484 18.53 -2.88 -3.92
C ALA A 484 18.22 -3.38 -2.50
N TYR A 485 18.73 -2.65 -1.52
CA TYR A 485 18.52 -2.89 -0.09
C TYR A 485 17.60 -1.79 0.43
N ASP A 486 16.40 -2.17 0.89
CA ASP A 486 15.37 -1.23 1.36
C ASP A 486 15.02 -0.10 0.36
N GLY A 487 15.24 -0.35 -0.93
CA GLY A 487 14.97 0.61 -2.01
C GLY A 487 16.18 1.44 -2.44
N GLU A 488 17.29 1.39 -1.69
CA GLU A 488 18.57 1.99 -2.08
C GLU A 488 19.30 1.07 -3.03
N VAL A 489 19.60 1.57 -4.23
CA VAL A 489 20.26 0.79 -5.29
C VAL A 489 21.77 0.90 -5.09
N THR A 490 22.42 -0.24 -4.96
CA THR A 490 23.87 -0.38 -4.93
C THR A 490 24.30 -1.14 -6.18
N ASP A 491 25.44 -0.75 -6.76
CA ASP A 491 26.06 -1.56 -7.78
C ASP A 491 26.46 -2.92 -7.19
N ALA A 492 26.24 -3.99 -7.94
CA ALA A 492 26.57 -5.31 -7.44
C ALA A 492 28.07 -5.51 -7.34
N THR A 493 28.56 -5.50 -6.11
CA THR A 493 29.97 -5.79 -5.80
C THR A 493 30.30 -7.28 -5.99
N TYR A 494 29.28 -8.17 -5.97
CA TYR A 494 29.47 -9.62 -5.97
C TYR A 494 28.58 -10.34 -6.99
N GLN A 495 29.13 -11.39 -7.61
CA GLN A 495 28.34 -12.32 -8.43
C GLN A 495 27.61 -13.37 -7.58
N ARG A 496 28.10 -13.69 -6.38
CA ARG A 496 27.46 -14.62 -5.45
C ARG A 496 27.15 -13.94 -4.12
N LEU A 497 25.95 -14.18 -3.62
CA LEU A 497 25.40 -13.55 -2.44
C LEU A 497 24.59 -14.56 -1.64
N VAL A 498 24.81 -14.56 -0.33
CA VAL A 498 24.00 -15.30 0.64
C VAL A 498 23.12 -14.31 1.38
N LEU A 499 21.81 -14.50 1.30
CA LEU A 499 20.83 -13.81 2.12
C LEU A 499 20.42 -14.69 3.28
N ASP A 500 20.50 -14.17 4.50
CA ASP A 500 19.97 -14.78 5.71
C ASP A 500 19.40 -13.72 6.65
N LYS A 501 19.06 -14.12 7.89
CA LYS A 501 18.57 -13.23 8.94
C LYS A 501 19.40 -13.37 10.19
N ILE A 502 19.68 -12.24 10.84
CA ILE A 502 20.21 -12.18 12.19
C ILE A 502 18.99 -12.14 13.13
N PRO A 503 18.69 -13.24 13.85
CA PRO A 503 17.49 -13.32 14.66
C PRO A 503 17.58 -12.38 15.86
N LYS A 504 16.50 -11.65 16.14
CA LYS A 504 16.38 -10.74 17.29
C LYS A 504 17.54 -9.74 17.41
N ALA A 505 18.07 -9.29 16.27
CA ALA A 505 19.21 -8.38 16.19
C ALA A 505 18.88 -6.99 16.75
N LEU A 506 17.62 -6.58 16.69
CA LEU A 506 17.16 -5.27 17.16
C LEU A 506 16.25 -5.39 18.36
N THR A 507 16.43 -4.48 19.31
CA THR A 507 15.44 -4.17 20.35
C THR A 507 14.79 -2.83 20.01
N LEU A 508 13.48 -2.82 19.82
CA LEU A 508 12.71 -1.70 19.29
C LEU A 508 11.67 -1.24 20.30
N TYR A 509 11.62 0.06 20.59
CA TYR A 509 10.57 0.61 21.46
C TYR A 509 9.21 0.55 20.79
N ARG A 510 8.23 -0.02 21.50
CA ARG A 510 6.85 -0.19 21.04
C ARG A 510 5.90 -0.16 22.23
N PRO A 511 4.78 0.59 22.18
CA PRO A 511 3.79 0.59 23.25
C PRO A 511 3.24 -0.81 23.54
N ALA A 512 3.09 -1.18 24.82
CA ALA A 512 2.57 -2.47 25.22
C ALA A 512 1.08 -2.69 24.91
N ASP A 513 0.31 -1.61 24.74
CA ASP A 513 -1.14 -1.59 24.54
C ASP A 513 -1.59 -1.81 23.09
N GLN A 514 -0.65 -1.99 22.16
CA GLN A 514 -0.97 -2.24 20.75
C GLN A 514 -1.46 -3.67 20.54
N ASP A 515 -2.66 -3.81 19.95
CA ASP A 515 -3.19 -5.08 19.49
C ASP A 515 -2.21 -5.75 18.51
N GLN A 516 -1.80 -6.97 18.81
CA GLN A 516 -0.87 -7.73 17.99
C GLN A 516 -1.60 -8.69 17.07
N TRP A 517 -1.07 -8.86 15.86
CA TRP A 517 -1.55 -9.88 14.95
C TRP A 517 -1.22 -11.28 15.52
N LEU A 518 -2.23 -12.08 15.86
CA LEU A 518 -2.10 -13.44 16.44
C LEU A 518 -1.38 -13.48 17.81
N ARG A 519 -2.07 -12.98 18.84
CA ARG A 519 -2.01 -13.62 20.16
C ARG A 519 -3.33 -14.31 20.46
#